data_AF-A0A9E6CQH3-F1
#
_entry.id   AF-A0A9E6CQH3-F1
#
_cell.length_a   1.000
_cell.length_b   1.000
_cell.length_c   1.000
_cell.angle_alpha   90.00
_cell.angle_beta   90.00
_cell.angle_gamma   90.00
#
_symmetry.space_group_name_H-M   'P 1'
#
loop_
_entity.id
_entity.type
_entity.pdbx_description
1 polymer ?
#
loop_
_entity_poly.entity_id
_entity_poly.type
_entity_poly.pdbx_seq_one_letter_code
_entity_poly.pdbx_strand_id
1 'polypeptide(L)'
;MPRHPKTSSPFPSREEILRFIHESTGTVGKREIARAFRLDSKQKMELKKLLREMELDGTLQKGRGKQFAEPGTLPPVSVVEVTGVDIDGEVLAKPVPWEHNQPAALIYMSPEKRGHPALGFGDRVLARLSPTERTGANDAPVYEGKTIRLLTASSTKIMGMLEDVGGRFRLRPTDKRTKSEVIVEFPNAEGASNGDLVRAELLPGRHYGLKHARVVENLANADNPRAASIIAIHDHGLPVEFPSDALHQADTAIAAPMDKREDLRDVPLVTIDGADARDFDDAVWAEADDKADNKGGWHIIVAIADVSWYVHPDSALDKAAYTRGNSVYFPDRVVPMLPEALSNGWCSLVPHEERPCLAVHMWLSEGGELLRHRFCRAMIRS
;
A
#
# COMPACT_ATOMS: atom_id res chain seq x y z
N MET A 1 3.67 58.85 -45.58
CA MET A 1 4.46 58.28 -44.47
C MET A 1 4.81 56.84 -44.82
N PRO A 2 6.07 56.51 -45.17
CA PRO A 2 6.47 55.13 -45.41
C PRO A 2 6.50 54.38 -44.07
N ARG A 3 5.88 53.18 -44.02
CA ARG A 3 5.92 52.30 -42.84
C ARG A 3 7.32 51.73 -42.71
N HIS A 4 8.03 52.06 -41.62
CA HIS A 4 9.25 51.36 -41.24
C HIS A 4 8.98 49.85 -41.09
N PRO A 5 9.83 48.97 -41.66
CA PRO A 5 9.73 47.54 -41.41
C PRO A 5 10.05 47.29 -39.93
N LYS A 6 9.14 46.61 -39.21
CA LYS A 6 9.41 46.14 -37.85
C LYS A 6 10.52 45.11 -37.95
N THR A 7 11.72 45.46 -37.49
CA THR A 7 12.82 44.51 -37.27
C THR A 7 12.32 43.39 -36.37
N SER A 8 12.33 42.15 -36.86
CA SER A 8 11.99 40.96 -36.08
C SER A 8 13.04 40.75 -34.99
N SER A 9 12.58 40.45 -33.78
CA SER A 9 13.48 40.03 -32.70
C SER A 9 14.19 38.72 -33.08
N PRO A 10 15.42 38.47 -32.60
CA PRO A 10 16.08 37.18 -32.79
C PRO A 10 15.21 36.04 -32.25
N PHE A 11 15.29 34.87 -32.89
CA PHE A 11 14.54 33.69 -32.49
C PHE A 11 15.11 33.14 -31.16
N PRO A 12 14.28 32.86 -30.14
CA PRO A 12 14.76 32.44 -28.83
C PRO A 12 15.37 31.04 -28.85
N SER A 13 16.37 30.83 -27.99
CA SER A 13 16.97 29.52 -27.78
C SER A 13 16.04 28.58 -27.00
N ARG A 14 16.35 27.28 -27.03
CA ARG A 14 15.63 26.25 -26.26
C ARG A 14 15.60 26.56 -24.76
N GLU A 15 16.74 27.01 -24.22
CA GLU A 15 16.88 27.37 -22.80
C GLU A 15 16.07 28.62 -22.45
N GLU A 16 16.01 29.61 -23.35
CA GLU A 16 15.22 30.82 -23.14
C GLU A 16 13.71 30.53 -23.12
N ILE A 17 13.24 29.58 -23.94
CA ILE A 17 11.85 29.14 -23.93
C ILE A 17 11.51 28.40 -22.64
N LEU A 18 12.38 27.50 -22.16
CA LEU A 18 12.19 26.78 -20.90
C LEU A 18 12.18 27.74 -19.70
N ARG A 19 13.14 28.67 -19.64
CA ARG A 19 13.19 29.70 -18.60
C ARG A 19 11.93 30.56 -18.60
N PHE A 20 11.44 30.95 -19.77
CA PHE A 20 10.19 31.72 -19.86
C PHE A 20 8.97 30.92 -19.38
N ILE A 21 8.91 29.61 -19.64
CA ILE A 21 7.85 28.73 -19.12
C ILE A 21 7.94 28.64 -17.59
N HIS A 22 9.16 28.53 -17.03
CA HIS A 22 9.42 28.43 -15.59
C HIS A 22 9.06 29.72 -14.83
N GLU A 23 9.45 30.88 -15.35
CA GLU A 23 9.22 32.19 -14.70
C GLU A 23 7.77 32.68 -14.84
N SER A 24 6.97 32.06 -15.70
CA SER A 24 5.60 32.47 -15.97
C SER A 24 4.63 31.89 -14.93
N THR A 25 3.98 32.76 -14.17
CA THR A 25 2.97 32.41 -13.16
C THR A 25 1.58 32.05 -13.73
N GLY A 26 1.45 31.98 -15.06
CA GLY A 26 0.18 31.77 -15.76
C GLY A 26 0.28 30.70 -16.86
N THR A 27 -0.85 30.39 -17.51
CA THR A 27 -0.92 29.41 -18.59
C THR A 27 -0.04 29.79 -19.77
N VAL A 28 1.02 29.02 -20.04
CA VAL A 28 1.93 29.27 -21.17
C VAL A 28 1.61 28.33 -22.33
N GLY A 29 1.12 28.90 -23.42
CA GLY A 29 0.95 28.21 -24.69
C GLY A 29 1.80 28.84 -25.80
N LYS A 30 1.71 28.26 -27.01
CA LYS A 30 2.41 28.78 -28.20
C LYS A 30 2.14 30.26 -28.46
N ARG A 31 0.94 30.75 -28.14
CA ARG A 31 0.54 32.14 -28.38
C ARG A 31 1.25 33.09 -27.43
N GLU A 32 1.40 32.69 -26.18
CA GLU A 32 2.02 33.43 -25.09
C GLU A 32 3.53 33.54 -25.34
N ILE A 33 4.19 32.41 -25.68
CA ILE A 33 5.61 32.39 -26.07
C ILE A 33 5.85 33.28 -27.29
N ALA A 34 5.05 33.13 -28.35
CA ALA A 34 5.21 33.96 -29.55
C ALA A 34 4.99 35.46 -29.29
N ARG A 35 4.16 35.82 -28.29
CA ARG A 35 3.91 37.21 -27.89
C ARG A 35 5.08 37.76 -27.06
N ALA A 36 5.59 36.99 -26.10
CA ALA A 36 6.70 37.37 -25.24
C ALA A 36 7.97 37.68 -26.04
N PHE A 37 8.30 36.81 -27.00
CA PHE A 37 9.48 36.96 -27.85
C PHE A 37 9.23 37.79 -29.12
N ARG A 38 8.03 38.39 -29.27
CA ARG A 38 7.64 39.25 -30.41
C ARG A 38 7.91 38.61 -31.79
N LEU A 39 7.60 37.33 -31.91
CA LEU A 39 7.91 36.53 -33.10
C LEU A 39 7.02 36.91 -34.31
N ASP A 40 7.62 36.91 -35.50
CA ASP A 40 6.91 37.10 -36.77
C ASP A 40 6.20 35.81 -37.26
N SER A 41 5.56 35.87 -38.44
CA SER A 41 4.82 34.72 -38.98
C SER A 41 5.71 33.53 -39.36
N LYS A 42 6.94 33.75 -39.82
CA LYS A 42 7.90 32.69 -40.15
C LYS A 42 8.45 32.05 -38.88
N GLN A 43 8.85 32.88 -37.91
CA GLN A 43 9.34 32.44 -36.60
C GLN A 43 8.28 31.68 -35.80
N LYS A 44 6.98 32.01 -35.96
CA LYS A 44 5.89 31.21 -35.36
C LYS A 44 5.78 29.80 -35.91
N MET A 45 6.20 29.56 -37.16
CA MET A 45 6.26 28.21 -37.72
C MET A 45 7.45 27.43 -37.17
N GLU A 46 8.58 28.12 -37.00
CA GLU A 46 9.80 27.57 -36.41
C GLU A 46 9.60 27.20 -34.93
N LEU A 47 8.96 28.07 -34.15
CA LEU A 47 8.55 27.77 -32.77
C LEU A 47 7.65 26.53 -32.68
N LYS A 48 6.77 26.31 -33.67
CA LYS A 48 5.90 25.13 -33.70
C LYS A 48 6.71 23.84 -33.88
N LYS A 49 7.78 23.87 -34.68
CA LYS A 49 8.67 22.72 -34.89
C LYS A 49 9.48 22.45 -33.63
N LEU A 50 10.11 23.48 -33.07
CA LEU A 50 10.91 23.38 -31.85
C LEU A 50 10.11 22.84 -30.66
N LEU A 51 8.89 23.36 -30.42
CA LEU A 51 8.03 22.85 -29.35
C LEU A 51 7.59 21.39 -29.56
N ARG A 52 7.53 20.92 -30.81
CA ARG A 52 7.21 19.52 -31.13
C ARG A 52 8.41 18.61 -30.94
N GLU A 53 9.61 19.10 -31.25
CA GLU A 53 10.87 18.39 -30.96
C GLU A 53 11.07 18.24 -29.45
N MET A 54 10.82 19.31 -28.68
CA MET A 54 10.84 19.28 -27.21
C MET A 54 9.76 18.39 -26.59
N GLU A 55 8.64 18.18 -27.30
CA GLU A 55 7.60 17.22 -26.90
C GLU A 55 8.03 15.76 -27.18
N LEU A 56 8.78 15.54 -28.26
CA LEU A 56 9.28 14.22 -28.66
C LEU A 56 10.49 13.76 -27.85
N ASP A 57 11.36 14.69 -27.44
CA ASP A 57 12.55 14.40 -26.62
C ASP A 57 12.23 14.32 -25.11
N GLY A 58 10.96 14.53 -24.75
CA GLY A 58 10.46 14.42 -23.38
C GLY A 58 10.78 15.62 -22.48
N THR A 59 11.38 16.71 -22.99
CA THR A 59 11.65 17.90 -22.16
C THR A 59 10.42 18.77 -21.89
N LEU A 60 9.35 18.62 -22.67
CA LEU A 60 8.06 19.26 -22.43
C LEU A 60 6.92 18.27 -22.61
N GLN A 61 5.99 18.23 -21.66
CA GLN A 61 4.74 17.51 -21.78
C GLN A 61 3.58 18.46 -22.08
N LYS A 62 2.66 18.01 -22.93
CA LYS A 62 1.49 18.79 -23.32
C LYS A 62 0.33 18.56 -22.36
N GLY A 63 0.01 19.56 -21.55
CA GLY A 63 -1.15 19.56 -20.66
C GLY A 63 -2.49 19.73 -21.38
N ARG A 64 -3.61 19.56 -20.65
CA ARG A 64 -4.96 19.84 -21.17
C ARG A 64 -5.05 21.30 -21.63
N GLY A 65 -5.45 21.52 -22.88
CA GLY A 65 -5.64 22.85 -23.45
C GLY A 65 -4.50 23.42 -24.32
N LYS A 66 -3.55 22.58 -24.79
CA LYS A 66 -2.35 23.00 -25.56
C LYS A 66 -1.34 23.81 -24.73
N GLN A 67 -1.21 23.46 -23.46
CA GLN A 67 -0.27 24.06 -22.50
C GLN A 67 0.98 23.17 -22.42
N PHE A 68 2.14 23.74 -22.08
CA PHE A 68 3.38 22.99 -21.92
C PHE A 68 3.79 23.02 -20.44
N ALA A 69 4.15 21.85 -19.88
CA ALA A 69 4.64 21.68 -18.50
C ALA A 69 5.81 20.68 -18.50
N GLU A 70 6.70 20.75 -17.52
CA GLU A 70 7.79 19.76 -17.39
C GLU A 70 7.22 18.38 -16.97
N PRO A 71 7.85 17.27 -17.43
CA PRO A 71 7.48 15.94 -16.98
C PRO A 71 7.60 15.81 -15.46
N GLY A 72 6.55 15.34 -14.80
CA GLY A 72 6.53 15.12 -13.34
C GLY A 72 6.03 16.29 -12.51
N THR A 73 5.63 17.40 -13.12
CA THR A 73 4.93 18.48 -12.41
C THR A 73 3.42 18.23 -12.37
N LEU A 74 2.81 18.35 -11.19
CA LEU A 74 1.37 18.19 -11.06
C LEU A 74 0.64 19.41 -11.64
N PRO A 75 -0.51 19.21 -12.31
CA PRO A 75 -1.34 20.34 -12.74
C PRO A 75 -1.75 21.23 -11.55
N PRO A 76 -1.82 22.57 -11.73
CA PRO A 76 -2.22 23.51 -10.67
C PRO A 76 -3.60 23.25 -10.06
N VAL A 77 -4.44 22.49 -10.74
CA VAL A 77 -5.71 21.99 -10.22
C VAL A 77 -5.78 20.49 -10.50
N SER A 78 -5.80 19.70 -9.43
CA SER A 78 -5.80 18.23 -9.52
C SER A 78 -6.80 17.64 -8.53
N VAL A 79 -7.27 16.43 -8.84
CA VAL A 79 -8.01 15.62 -7.86
C VAL A 79 -6.98 14.97 -6.96
N VAL A 80 -7.18 15.10 -5.66
CA VAL A 80 -6.33 14.50 -4.63
C VAL A 80 -7.19 13.64 -3.71
N GLU A 81 -6.58 12.60 -3.16
CA GLU A 81 -7.18 11.72 -2.16
C GLU A 81 -6.40 11.90 -0.86
N VAL A 82 -7.12 12.22 0.23
CA VAL A 82 -6.53 12.44 1.54
C VAL A 82 -6.03 11.10 2.11
N THR A 83 -4.76 11.04 2.49
CA THR A 83 -4.09 9.80 2.95
C THR A 83 -3.86 9.76 4.45
N GLY A 84 -4.15 10.85 5.18
CA GLY A 84 -4.04 10.88 6.64
C GLY A 84 -3.61 12.23 7.17
N VAL A 85 -3.09 12.24 8.39
CA VAL A 85 -2.47 13.39 9.03
C VAL A 85 -1.05 13.03 9.46
N ASP A 86 -0.14 13.99 9.44
CA ASP A 86 1.20 13.81 10.00
C ASP A 86 1.23 13.98 11.53
N ILE A 87 2.43 13.88 12.12
CA ILE A 87 2.65 14.02 13.57
C ILE A 87 2.26 15.41 14.11
N ASP A 88 2.35 16.44 13.27
CA ASP A 88 2.02 17.82 13.61
C ASP A 88 0.54 18.14 13.38
N GLY A 89 -0.20 17.19 12.80
CA GLY A 89 -1.64 17.28 12.52
C GLY A 89 -1.95 17.92 11.16
N GLU A 90 -0.98 18.09 10.28
CA GLU A 90 -1.20 18.55 8.91
C GLU A 90 -1.80 17.43 8.06
N VAL A 91 -2.79 17.76 7.22
CA VAL A 91 -3.49 16.79 6.38
C VAL A 91 -2.65 16.47 5.15
N LEU A 92 -2.40 15.18 4.91
CA LEU A 92 -1.65 14.68 3.76
C LEU A 92 -2.58 14.14 2.67
N ALA A 93 -2.20 14.32 1.41
CA ALA A 93 -2.93 13.79 0.26
C ALA A 93 -1.99 13.36 -0.88
N LYS A 94 -2.52 12.54 -1.78
CA LYS A 94 -1.87 12.08 -3.02
C LYS A 94 -2.71 12.41 -4.26
N PRO A 95 -2.10 12.64 -5.44
CA PRO A 95 -2.84 12.92 -6.67
C PRO A 95 -3.57 11.67 -7.21
N VAL A 96 -4.69 11.88 -7.91
CA VAL A 96 -5.46 10.83 -8.60
C VAL A 96 -5.76 11.27 -10.04
N PRO A 97 -5.39 10.49 -11.08
CA PRO A 97 -4.68 9.21 -11.05
C PRO A 97 -3.18 9.37 -10.77
N TRP A 98 -2.57 8.35 -10.16
CA TRP A 98 -1.12 8.27 -9.98
C TRP A 98 -0.57 7.14 -10.85
N GLU A 99 0.27 7.49 -11.82
CA GLU A 99 1.00 6.50 -12.63
C GLU A 99 2.22 6.01 -11.83
N HIS A 100 2.35 4.70 -11.65
CA HIS A 100 3.27 4.01 -10.73
C HIS A 100 4.78 4.24 -10.97
N ASN A 101 5.16 5.09 -11.92
CA ASN A 101 6.54 5.25 -12.39
C ASN A 101 7.20 6.58 -11.99
N GLN A 102 6.61 7.32 -11.04
CA GLN A 102 7.20 8.54 -10.48
C GLN A 102 7.07 8.53 -8.95
N PRO A 103 8.06 9.10 -8.20
CA PRO A 103 7.94 9.23 -6.76
C PRO A 103 6.64 9.94 -6.39
N ALA A 104 5.91 9.39 -5.41
CA ALA A 104 4.60 9.91 -5.01
C ALA A 104 4.76 11.36 -4.52
N ALA A 105 4.24 12.31 -5.28
CA ALA A 105 4.22 13.71 -4.88
C ALA A 105 3.40 13.86 -3.58
N LEU A 106 4.03 14.38 -2.53
CA LEU A 106 3.40 14.60 -1.23
C LEU A 106 2.65 15.93 -1.25
N ILE A 107 1.38 15.92 -0.84
CA ILE A 107 0.53 17.13 -0.85
C ILE A 107 0.06 17.44 0.57
N TYR A 108 0.44 18.60 1.09
CA TYR A 108 -0.06 19.13 2.37
C TYR A 108 -1.31 19.96 2.12
N MET A 109 -2.46 19.52 2.65
CA MET A 109 -3.73 20.21 2.49
C MET A 109 -3.87 21.32 3.54
N SER A 110 -4.09 22.55 3.10
CA SER A 110 -4.34 23.68 3.99
C SER A 110 -5.61 23.42 4.84
N PRO A 111 -5.65 23.89 6.10
CA PRO A 111 -6.83 23.76 6.94
C PRO A 111 -8.10 24.34 6.31
N GLU A 112 -9.22 23.65 6.51
CA GLU A 112 -10.53 24.10 6.02
C GLU A 112 -10.97 25.40 6.72
N LYS A 113 -11.67 26.26 5.97
CA LYS A 113 -12.20 27.51 6.51
C LYS A 113 -13.21 27.23 7.63
N ARG A 114 -13.27 28.14 8.61
CA ARG A 114 -14.23 28.06 9.72
C ARG A 114 -15.66 27.87 9.20
N GLY A 115 -16.30 26.75 9.55
CA GLY A 115 -17.64 26.38 9.09
C GLY A 115 -17.66 25.29 8.00
N HIS A 116 -16.52 24.89 7.45
CA HIS A 116 -16.39 23.72 6.59
C HIS A 116 -15.86 22.52 7.39
N PRO A 117 -16.37 21.29 7.14
CA PRO A 117 -15.86 20.09 7.80
C PRO A 117 -14.41 19.84 7.40
N ALA A 118 -13.58 19.41 8.36
CA ALA A 118 -12.22 19.00 8.09
C ALA A 118 -12.17 17.80 7.13
N LEU A 119 -11.12 17.74 6.32
CA LEU A 119 -10.90 16.63 5.41
C LEU A 119 -10.56 15.35 6.19
N GLY A 120 -11.28 14.27 5.89
CA GLY A 120 -11.06 12.95 6.46
C GLY A 120 -10.19 12.07 5.57
N PHE A 121 -9.55 11.06 6.18
CA PHE A 121 -8.85 9.99 5.45
C PHE A 121 -9.77 9.40 4.37
N GLY A 122 -9.29 9.36 3.12
CA GLY A 122 -10.01 8.84 1.95
C GLY A 122 -10.81 9.89 1.17
N ASP A 123 -10.99 11.10 1.70
CA ASP A 123 -11.74 12.15 1.02
C ASP A 123 -11.10 12.51 -0.32
N ARG A 124 -11.94 12.55 -1.37
CA ARG A 124 -11.51 13.00 -2.69
C ARG A 124 -11.87 14.46 -2.87
N VAL A 125 -10.84 15.26 -3.10
CA VAL A 125 -10.93 16.72 -3.14
C VAL A 125 -10.42 17.21 -4.48
N LEU A 126 -11.14 18.14 -5.10
CA LEU A 126 -10.59 18.98 -6.14
C LEU A 126 -9.77 20.08 -5.45
N ALA A 127 -8.44 20.03 -5.57
CA ALA A 127 -7.54 20.94 -4.90
C ALA A 127 -6.78 21.82 -5.90
N ARG A 128 -6.50 23.06 -5.50
CA ARG A 128 -5.51 23.93 -6.15
C ARG A 128 -4.16 23.64 -5.54
N LEU A 129 -3.20 23.20 -6.34
CA LEU A 129 -1.85 22.85 -5.92
C LEU A 129 -0.90 24.00 -6.18
N SER A 130 -0.04 24.29 -5.20
CA SER A 130 1.08 25.23 -5.31
C SER A 130 2.35 24.48 -4.92
N PRO A 131 3.40 24.47 -5.76
CA PRO A 131 4.67 23.85 -5.37
C PRO A 131 5.26 24.58 -4.17
N THR A 132 5.92 23.83 -3.29
CA THR A 132 6.63 24.37 -2.13
C THR A 132 8.13 24.26 -2.34
N GLU A 133 8.92 25.00 -1.55
CA GLU A 133 10.38 24.85 -1.52
C GLU A 133 10.83 23.59 -0.75
N ARG A 134 9.89 22.82 -0.17
CA ARG A 134 10.19 21.60 0.57
C ARG A 134 10.43 20.43 -0.38
N THR A 135 11.40 19.60 -0.04
CA THR A 135 11.66 18.31 -0.70
C THR A 135 11.28 17.18 0.25
N GLY A 136 10.47 16.24 -0.23
CA GLY A 136 10.07 15.05 0.51
C GLY A 136 11.14 13.97 0.51
N ALA A 137 10.82 12.80 1.06
CA ALA A 137 11.70 11.63 0.96
C ALA A 137 11.97 11.28 -0.52
N ASN A 138 13.21 10.89 -0.83
CA ASN A 138 13.68 10.57 -2.20
C ASN A 138 13.54 11.72 -3.22
N ASP A 139 13.79 12.96 -2.79
CA ASP A 139 13.68 14.18 -3.62
C ASP A 139 12.29 14.37 -4.25
N ALA A 140 11.24 13.80 -3.64
CA ALA A 140 9.88 13.94 -4.13
C ALA A 140 9.39 15.39 -4.01
N PRO A 141 8.74 15.94 -5.05
CA PRO A 141 8.22 17.30 -5.01
C PRO A 141 7.05 17.40 -4.01
N VAL A 142 7.09 18.44 -3.16
CA VAL A 142 6.05 18.71 -2.16
C VAL A 142 5.17 19.86 -2.61
N TYR A 143 3.86 19.67 -2.51
CA TYR A 143 2.86 20.67 -2.88
C TYR A 143 2.02 21.09 -1.67
N GLU A 144 1.60 22.34 -1.64
CA GLU A 144 0.51 22.82 -0.79
C GLU A 144 -0.81 22.78 -1.57
N GLY A 145 -1.82 22.11 -1.03
CA GLY A 145 -3.14 21.95 -1.62
C GLY A 145 -4.19 22.80 -0.91
N LYS A 146 -4.90 23.65 -1.66
CA LYS A 146 -6.07 24.38 -1.17
C LYS A 146 -7.35 23.77 -1.75
N THR A 147 -8.26 23.36 -0.87
CA THR A 147 -9.56 22.80 -1.26
C THR A 147 -10.35 23.78 -2.12
N ILE A 148 -10.73 23.34 -3.31
CA ILE A 148 -11.72 24.01 -4.16
C ILE A 148 -13.09 23.42 -3.89
N ARG A 149 -13.19 22.09 -3.92
CA ARG A 149 -14.46 21.36 -3.73
C ARG A 149 -14.21 19.93 -3.28
N LEU A 150 -14.93 19.48 -2.25
CA LEU A 150 -15.02 18.06 -1.91
C LEU A 150 -15.82 17.33 -3.02
N LEU A 151 -15.22 16.35 -3.67
CA LEU A 151 -15.84 15.58 -4.76
C LEU A 151 -16.55 14.34 -4.24
N THR A 152 -15.94 13.66 -3.28
CA THR A 152 -16.51 12.49 -2.61
C THR A 152 -15.98 12.51 -1.19
N ALA A 153 -16.85 12.72 -0.22
CA ALA A 153 -16.51 12.37 1.15
C ALA A 153 -16.33 10.85 1.16
N SER A 154 -15.15 10.36 1.53
CA SER A 154 -15.08 8.95 1.85
C SER A 154 -15.97 8.73 3.05
N SER A 155 -16.82 7.73 2.94
CA SER A 155 -17.69 7.44 4.05
C SER A 155 -16.84 6.77 5.12
N THR A 156 -16.57 7.52 6.19
CA THR A 156 -15.80 6.99 7.31
C THR A 156 -16.58 5.84 7.91
N LYS A 157 -16.04 4.62 7.74
CA LYS A 157 -16.57 3.42 8.38
C LYS A 157 -16.09 3.40 9.83
N ILE A 158 -17.00 3.08 10.73
CA ILE A 158 -16.75 2.95 12.16
C ILE A 158 -17.20 1.57 12.61
N MET A 159 -16.45 0.97 13.54
CA MET A 159 -16.84 -0.29 14.19
C MET A 159 -17.38 0.03 15.59
N GLY A 160 -18.45 -0.65 15.99
CA GLY A 160 -19.08 -0.43 17.28
C GLY A 160 -20.07 -1.52 17.67
N MET A 161 -20.42 -1.54 18.94
CA MET A 161 -21.48 -2.37 19.49
C MET A 161 -22.81 -1.62 19.39
N LEU A 162 -23.84 -2.29 18.87
CA LEU A 162 -25.18 -1.74 18.78
C LEU A 162 -25.89 -1.91 20.13
N GLU A 163 -26.37 -0.82 20.74
CA GLU A 163 -27.10 -0.82 22.01
C GLU A 163 -28.50 -0.21 21.79
N ASP A 164 -29.57 -0.87 22.26
CA ASP A 164 -30.91 -0.29 22.26
C ASP A 164 -31.08 0.65 23.46
N VAL A 165 -31.28 1.94 23.18
CA VAL A 165 -31.52 2.97 24.17
C VAL A 165 -32.88 3.62 23.90
N GLY A 166 -33.91 3.06 24.54
CA GLY A 166 -35.26 3.61 24.50
C GLY A 166 -35.96 3.46 23.15
N GLY A 167 -35.75 2.32 22.47
CA GLY A 167 -36.34 2.04 21.15
C GLY A 167 -35.61 2.78 20.03
N ARG A 168 -34.30 2.99 20.17
CA ARG A 168 -33.41 3.52 19.13
C ARG A 168 -32.05 2.89 19.30
N PHE A 169 -31.41 2.51 18.21
CA PHE A 169 -30.06 1.97 18.29
C PHE A 169 -29.01 3.09 18.43
N ARG A 170 -28.11 2.87 19.38
CA ARG A 170 -26.87 3.62 19.59
C ARG A 170 -25.71 2.71 19.23
N LEU A 171 -24.89 3.14 18.29
CA LEU A 171 -23.63 2.50 18.02
C LEU A 171 -22.57 3.10 18.95
N ARG A 172 -22.05 2.28 19.85
CA ARG A 172 -20.96 2.61 20.73
C ARG A 172 -19.63 2.19 20.08
N PRO A 173 -18.74 3.14 19.72
CA PRO A 173 -17.48 2.80 19.06
C PRO A 173 -16.60 1.88 19.90
N THR A 174 -15.86 0.97 19.26
CA THR A 174 -14.87 0.12 19.95
C THR A 174 -13.61 0.90 20.31
N ASP A 175 -13.20 1.83 19.42
CA ASP A 175 -12.05 2.70 19.64
C ASP A 175 -12.31 3.66 20.80
N LYS A 176 -11.55 3.49 21.89
CA LYS A 176 -11.60 4.32 23.10
C LYS A 176 -11.30 5.80 22.85
N ARG A 177 -10.65 6.15 21.73
CA ARG A 177 -10.39 7.54 21.33
C ARG A 177 -11.68 8.23 20.87
N THR A 178 -12.62 7.47 20.31
CA THR A 178 -13.91 7.98 19.82
C THR A 178 -14.99 7.77 20.89
N LYS A 179 -15.23 8.81 21.69
CA LYS A 179 -16.16 8.74 22.84
C LYS A 179 -17.62 9.03 22.49
N SER A 180 -17.89 9.60 21.31
CA SER A 180 -19.24 9.97 20.90
C SER A 180 -19.98 8.77 20.29
N GLU A 181 -21.12 8.41 20.88
CA GLU A 181 -22.07 7.46 20.29
C GLU A 181 -22.63 7.97 18.96
N VAL A 182 -23.10 7.04 18.13
CA VAL A 182 -23.71 7.33 16.83
C VAL A 182 -25.11 6.74 16.79
N ILE A 183 -26.07 7.47 16.23
CA ILE A 183 -27.45 6.99 16.06
C ILE A 183 -27.49 6.06 14.85
N VAL A 184 -28.06 4.87 15.04
CA VAL A 184 -28.49 4.00 13.95
C VAL A 184 -30.01 3.91 14.01
N GLU A 185 -30.69 4.36 12.97
CA GLU A 185 -32.15 4.21 12.89
C GLU A 185 -32.49 2.78 12.49
N PHE A 186 -33.63 2.23 12.95
CA PHE A 186 -34.01 0.85 12.64
C PHE A 186 -33.95 0.48 11.14
N PRO A 187 -34.41 1.33 10.20
CA PRO A 187 -34.29 1.01 8.77
C PRO A 187 -32.84 0.88 8.30
N ASN A 188 -31.91 1.51 9.00
CA ASN A 188 -30.49 1.55 8.70
C ASN A 188 -29.68 0.51 9.50
N ALA A 189 -30.34 -0.35 10.28
CA ALA A 189 -29.68 -1.40 11.06
C ALA A 189 -29.39 -2.68 10.24
N GLU A 190 -29.93 -2.80 9.02
CA GLU A 190 -29.70 -3.95 8.11
C GLU A 190 -29.88 -5.32 8.80
N GLY A 191 -30.87 -5.43 9.70
CA GLY A 191 -31.17 -6.66 10.44
C GLY A 191 -30.28 -6.94 11.66
N ALA A 192 -29.33 -6.05 11.98
CA ALA A 192 -28.55 -6.13 13.21
C ALA A 192 -29.43 -5.90 14.46
N SER A 193 -29.09 -6.62 15.52
CA SER A 193 -29.82 -6.63 16.78
C SER A 193 -29.03 -5.96 17.91
N ASN A 194 -29.70 -5.73 19.03
CA ASN A 194 -29.06 -5.24 20.24
C ASN A 194 -27.92 -6.18 20.68
N GLY A 195 -26.76 -5.60 20.95
CA GLY A 195 -25.52 -6.29 21.32
C GLY A 195 -24.66 -6.72 20.14
N ASP A 196 -25.08 -6.57 18.89
CA ASP A 196 -24.26 -6.98 17.75
C ASP A 196 -23.08 -6.02 17.54
N LEU A 197 -21.91 -6.59 17.23
CA LEU A 197 -20.76 -5.87 16.72
C LEU A 197 -20.95 -5.62 15.23
N VAL A 198 -21.03 -4.35 14.84
CA VAL A 198 -21.30 -3.95 13.46
C VAL A 198 -20.25 -2.99 12.93
N ARG A 199 -20.07 -3.02 11.61
CA ARG A 199 -19.42 -1.95 10.87
C ARG A 199 -20.51 -1.06 10.30
N ALA A 200 -20.40 0.24 10.55
CA ALA A 200 -21.35 1.22 10.09
C ALA A 200 -20.67 2.36 9.34
N GLU A 201 -21.35 2.88 8.34
CA GLU A 201 -20.96 4.00 7.51
C GLU A 201 -21.59 5.28 8.05
N LEU A 202 -20.78 6.29 8.38
CA LEU A 202 -21.31 7.58 8.84
C LEU A 202 -22.10 8.27 7.71
N LEU A 203 -23.35 8.63 8.00
CA LEU A 203 -24.21 9.33 7.06
C LEU A 203 -23.88 10.83 7.07
N PRO A 204 -23.86 11.49 5.91
CA PRO A 204 -23.67 12.94 5.84
C PRO A 204 -24.86 13.66 6.50
N GLY A 205 -24.61 14.47 7.53
CA GLY A 205 -25.70 15.19 8.21
C GLY A 205 -25.34 15.83 9.56
N ARG A 206 -26.25 16.72 10.00
CA ARG A 206 -26.29 17.58 11.22
C ARG A 206 -24.97 17.93 11.92
N HIS A 207 -24.67 19.23 11.96
CA HIS A 207 -23.60 19.81 12.78
C HIS A 207 -23.81 19.73 14.29
N TYR A 208 -25.03 19.47 14.75
CA TYR A 208 -25.40 19.46 16.17
C TYR A 208 -26.06 18.15 16.56
N GLY A 209 -25.66 17.62 17.72
CA GLY A 209 -26.13 16.33 18.25
C GLY A 209 -25.26 15.15 17.84
N LEU A 210 -25.73 13.94 18.15
CA LEU A 210 -25.03 12.71 17.81
C LEU A 210 -25.16 12.43 16.31
N LYS A 211 -24.07 11.96 15.70
CA LYS A 211 -24.02 11.64 14.26
C LYS A 211 -24.96 10.48 13.95
N HIS A 212 -25.33 10.32 12.68
CA HIS A 212 -26.09 9.17 12.21
C HIS A 212 -25.19 8.24 11.39
N ALA A 213 -25.47 6.95 11.44
CA ALA A 213 -24.81 5.95 10.61
C ALA A 213 -25.82 4.93 10.08
N ARG A 214 -25.38 4.23 9.03
CA ARG A 214 -26.05 3.04 8.50
C ARG A 214 -25.13 1.85 8.64
N VAL A 215 -25.64 0.75 9.18
CA VAL A 215 -24.92 -0.51 9.24
C VAL A 215 -24.62 -0.96 7.81
N VAL A 216 -23.37 -1.34 7.55
CA VAL A 216 -22.97 -1.91 6.26
C VAL A 216 -22.67 -3.39 6.37
N GLU A 217 -22.33 -3.85 7.58
CA GLU A 217 -21.93 -5.23 7.83
C GLU A 217 -22.17 -5.59 9.31
N ASN A 218 -22.80 -6.74 9.57
CA ASN A 218 -22.86 -7.32 10.91
C ASN A 218 -21.70 -8.31 11.06
N LEU A 219 -20.79 -8.03 11.99
CA LEU A 219 -19.51 -8.75 12.12
C LEU A 219 -19.59 -9.89 13.11
N ALA A 220 -20.33 -9.71 14.20
CA ALA A 220 -20.50 -10.72 15.24
C ALA A 220 -21.73 -10.41 16.11
N ASN A 221 -22.45 -11.46 16.49
CA ASN A 221 -23.57 -11.31 17.43
C ASN A 221 -23.07 -11.09 18.87
N ALA A 222 -23.95 -10.55 19.72
CA ALA A 222 -23.68 -10.23 21.13
C ALA A 222 -22.99 -11.34 21.95
N ASP A 223 -23.34 -12.60 21.69
CA ASP A 223 -22.82 -13.77 22.45
C ASP A 223 -21.60 -14.43 21.79
N ASN A 224 -21.06 -13.85 20.72
CA ASN A 224 -20.03 -14.50 19.93
C ASN A 224 -18.63 -14.25 20.52
N PRO A 225 -17.90 -15.28 20.99
CA PRO A 225 -16.55 -15.12 21.53
C PRO A 225 -15.56 -14.56 20.50
N ARG A 226 -15.87 -14.65 19.19
CA ARG A 226 -15.06 -14.09 18.10
C ARG A 226 -15.08 -12.55 18.06
N ALA A 227 -16.03 -11.90 18.73
CA ALA A 227 -16.14 -10.44 18.74
C ALA A 227 -14.86 -9.78 19.30
N ALA A 228 -14.27 -10.35 20.36
CA ALA A 228 -13.05 -9.83 20.96
C ALA A 228 -11.87 -9.78 19.97
N SER A 229 -11.70 -10.84 19.17
CA SER A 229 -10.65 -10.92 18.15
C SER A 229 -10.89 -9.92 17.02
N ILE A 230 -12.13 -9.77 16.55
CA ILE A 230 -12.49 -8.79 15.50
C ILE A 230 -12.23 -7.35 15.97
N ILE A 231 -12.62 -7.04 17.21
CA ILE A 231 -12.36 -5.73 17.83
C ILE A 231 -10.85 -5.48 17.91
N ALA A 232 -10.08 -6.45 18.42
CA ALA A 232 -8.64 -6.31 18.55
C ALA A 232 -7.93 -6.11 17.21
N ILE A 233 -8.34 -6.85 16.17
CA ILE A 233 -7.86 -6.71 14.80
C ILE A 233 -8.08 -5.28 14.29
N HIS A 234 -9.28 -4.75 14.47
CA HIS A 234 -9.63 -3.42 13.99
C HIS A 234 -8.93 -2.31 14.78
N ASP A 235 -8.97 -2.38 16.11
CA ASP A 235 -8.43 -1.34 16.99
C ASP A 235 -6.90 -1.21 16.87
N HIS A 236 -6.21 -2.30 16.55
CA HIS A 236 -4.76 -2.28 16.26
C HIS A 236 -4.44 -2.08 14.77
N GLY A 237 -5.46 -1.92 13.92
CA GLY A 237 -5.27 -1.68 12.48
C GLY A 237 -4.57 -2.84 11.77
N LEU A 238 -4.78 -4.08 12.21
CA LEU A 238 -4.15 -5.25 11.58
C LEU A 238 -4.67 -5.40 10.14
N PRO A 239 -3.78 -5.49 9.14
CA PRO A 239 -4.17 -5.65 7.75
C PRO A 239 -4.78 -7.04 7.52
N VAL A 240 -6.09 -7.11 7.32
CA VAL A 240 -6.80 -8.38 7.09
C VAL A 240 -6.94 -8.74 5.62
N GLU A 241 -7.07 -7.76 4.74
CA GLU A 241 -7.22 -7.98 3.29
C GLU A 241 -5.85 -8.10 2.60
N PHE A 242 -5.75 -8.99 1.62
CA PHE A 242 -4.59 -9.08 0.75
C PHE A 242 -4.86 -8.29 -0.54
N PRO A 243 -3.85 -7.59 -1.10
CA PRO A 243 -3.95 -7.00 -2.42
C PRO A 243 -4.27 -8.08 -3.47
N SER A 244 -5.08 -7.73 -4.48
CA SER A 244 -5.48 -8.65 -5.57
C SER A 244 -4.28 -9.30 -6.25
N ASP A 245 -3.22 -8.54 -6.45
CA ASP A 245 -2.02 -9.00 -7.15
C ASP A 245 -1.25 -10.03 -6.32
N ALA A 246 -1.24 -9.88 -4.98
CA ALA A 246 -0.64 -10.84 -4.07
C ALA A 246 -1.43 -12.15 -4.03
N LEU A 247 -2.77 -12.06 -4.02
CA LEU A 247 -3.64 -13.25 -4.14
C LEU A 247 -3.41 -13.98 -5.45
N HIS A 248 -3.36 -13.24 -6.57
CA HIS A 248 -3.10 -13.84 -7.88
C HIS A 248 -1.74 -14.54 -7.95
N GLN A 249 -0.69 -13.94 -7.38
CA GLN A 249 0.64 -14.56 -7.30
C GLN A 249 0.61 -15.86 -6.48
N ALA A 250 -0.10 -15.87 -5.35
CA ALA A 250 -0.25 -17.07 -4.53
C ALA A 250 -1.05 -18.18 -5.25
N ASP A 251 -2.17 -17.83 -5.87
CA ASP A 251 -3.05 -18.80 -6.55
C ASP A 251 -2.43 -19.42 -7.81
N THR A 252 -1.50 -18.70 -8.45
CA THR A 252 -0.79 -19.18 -9.65
C THR A 252 0.57 -19.81 -9.33
N ALA A 253 0.95 -19.89 -8.05
CA ALA A 253 2.18 -20.55 -7.64
C ALA A 253 2.16 -22.04 -7.99
N ILE A 254 3.30 -22.53 -8.46
CA ILE A 254 3.51 -23.92 -8.86
C ILE A 254 4.68 -24.53 -8.08
N ALA A 255 4.72 -25.86 -8.02
CA ALA A 255 5.80 -26.60 -7.39
C ALA A 255 7.18 -26.10 -7.83
N ALA A 256 8.09 -25.92 -6.88
CA ALA A 256 9.48 -25.63 -7.16
C ALA A 256 10.13 -26.81 -7.91
N PRO A 257 10.93 -26.57 -8.97
CA PRO A 257 11.64 -27.62 -9.67
C PRO A 257 12.82 -28.15 -8.84
N MET A 258 13.29 -29.36 -9.19
CA MET A 258 14.49 -29.96 -8.57
C MET A 258 15.77 -29.16 -8.87
N ASP A 259 15.97 -28.65 -10.09
CA ASP A 259 17.13 -27.84 -10.54
C ASP A 259 18.42 -28.02 -9.71
N LYS A 260 18.87 -26.97 -8.98
CA LYS A 260 20.11 -26.96 -8.15
C LYS A 260 19.88 -27.44 -6.71
N ARG A 261 18.74 -28.06 -6.42
CA ARG A 261 18.40 -28.54 -5.08
C ARG A 261 19.01 -29.92 -4.84
N GLU A 262 19.48 -30.11 -3.64
CA GLU A 262 19.87 -31.44 -3.16
C GLU A 262 18.63 -32.31 -2.94
N ASP A 263 18.71 -33.58 -3.29
CA ASP A 263 17.61 -34.52 -3.11
C ASP A 263 17.72 -35.18 -1.74
N LEU A 264 16.81 -34.80 -0.84
CA LEU A 264 16.71 -35.33 0.51
C LEU A 264 15.37 -36.07 0.73
N ARG A 265 14.66 -36.44 -0.35
CA ARG A 265 13.33 -37.08 -0.27
C ARG A 265 13.32 -38.49 0.34
N ASP A 266 14.49 -39.11 0.47
CA ASP A 266 14.68 -40.42 1.10
C ASP A 266 15.23 -40.32 2.53
N VAL A 267 15.53 -39.10 3.01
CA VAL A 267 15.88 -38.86 4.40
C VAL A 267 14.58 -38.77 5.21
N PRO A 268 14.40 -39.55 6.29
CA PRO A 268 13.17 -39.57 7.08
C PRO A 268 13.10 -38.37 8.03
N LEU A 269 13.03 -37.17 7.45
CA LEU A 269 12.79 -35.91 8.15
C LEU A 269 11.39 -35.94 8.78
N VAL A 270 11.25 -35.34 9.97
CA VAL A 270 9.97 -35.24 10.67
C VAL A 270 9.68 -33.80 11.07
N THR A 271 8.42 -33.40 11.03
CA THR A 271 7.92 -32.15 11.64
C THR A 271 7.42 -32.46 13.06
N ILE A 272 7.55 -31.52 13.99
CA ILE A 272 7.19 -31.71 15.41
C ILE A 272 6.35 -30.50 15.87
N ASP A 273 5.05 -30.58 15.63
CA ASP A 273 4.13 -29.45 15.79
C ASP A 273 2.92 -29.78 16.67
N GLY A 274 2.16 -28.74 17.02
CA GLY A 274 0.88 -28.89 17.70
C GLY A 274 -0.14 -29.65 16.84
N ALA A 275 -1.05 -30.39 17.47
CA ALA A 275 -2.03 -31.22 16.76
C ALA A 275 -2.94 -30.45 15.78
N ASP A 276 -3.12 -29.15 16.00
CA ASP A 276 -3.96 -28.28 15.17
C ASP A 276 -3.15 -27.42 14.17
N ALA A 277 -1.83 -27.61 14.07
CA ALA A 277 -0.96 -26.87 13.15
C ALA A 277 -1.26 -27.20 11.68
N ARG A 278 -1.10 -26.22 10.80
CA ARG A 278 -1.33 -26.35 9.34
C ARG A 278 -0.17 -25.82 8.51
N ASP A 279 0.60 -24.92 9.09
CA ASP A 279 1.83 -24.31 8.65
C ASP A 279 3.01 -25.06 9.30
N PHE A 280 3.64 -25.97 8.56
CA PHE A 280 4.83 -26.71 9.00
C PHE A 280 6.07 -26.00 8.47
N ASP A 281 6.73 -25.21 9.31
CA ASP A 281 7.86 -24.36 8.90
C ASP A 281 9.19 -25.12 8.85
N ASP A 282 9.37 -26.12 9.73
CA ASP A 282 10.61 -26.87 9.90
C ASP A 282 10.43 -28.38 9.97
N ALA A 283 11.44 -29.10 9.48
CA ALA A 283 11.57 -30.55 9.60
C ALA A 283 12.99 -30.91 10.04
N VAL A 284 13.12 -31.93 10.90
CA VAL A 284 14.38 -32.32 11.53
C VAL A 284 14.69 -33.80 11.33
N TRP A 285 15.98 -34.12 11.29
CA TRP A 285 16.48 -35.49 11.26
C TRP A 285 17.86 -35.55 11.93
N ALA A 286 18.20 -36.69 12.53
CA ALA A 286 19.50 -36.91 13.16
C ALA A 286 19.97 -38.37 13.04
N GLU A 287 21.28 -38.55 12.89
CA GLU A 287 21.98 -39.83 12.97
C GLU A 287 23.29 -39.68 13.78
N ALA A 288 23.84 -40.80 14.25
CA ALA A 288 25.18 -40.81 14.82
C ALA A 288 26.23 -40.52 13.73
N ASP A 289 27.27 -39.75 14.06
CA ASP A 289 28.40 -39.54 13.16
C ASP A 289 29.37 -40.74 13.25
N ASP A 290 29.43 -41.54 12.18
CA ASP A 290 30.26 -42.74 12.10
C ASP A 290 31.74 -42.46 11.84
N LYS A 291 32.14 -41.19 11.73
CA LYS A 291 33.54 -40.84 11.49
C LYS A 291 34.43 -41.10 12.69
N ALA A 292 35.60 -41.67 12.42
CA ALA A 292 36.59 -42.03 13.45
C ALA A 292 37.12 -40.82 14.24
N ASP A 293 37.13 -39.63 13.64
CA ASP A 293 37.56 -38.37 14.27
C ASP A 293 36.41 -37.65 15.02
N ASN A 294 35.18 -38.17 14.98
CA ASN A 294 34.03 -37.64 15.70
C ASN A 294 33.23 -38.75 16.42
N LYS A 295 33.93 -39.65 17.12
CA LYS A 295 33.30 -40.76 17.83
C LYS A 295 32.29 -40.26 18.86
N GLY A 296 31.05 -40.73 18.77
CA GLY A 296 29.95 -40.31 19.65
C GLY A 296 29.29 -38.98 19.25
N GLY A 297 29.72 -38.36 18.15
CA GLY A 297 29.09 -37.18 17.58
C GLY A 297 27.80 -37.48 16.82
N TRP A 298 27.19 -36.42 16.31
CA TRP A 298 25.89 -36.45 15.62
C TRP A 298 25.93 -35.69 14.30
N HIS A 299 25.23 -36.21 13.29
CA HIS A 299 24.89 -35.48 12.09
C HIS A 299 23.39 -35.14 12.12
N ILE A 300 23.07 -33.85 12.04
CA ILE A 300 21.72 -33.31 12.15
C ILE A 300 21.39 -32.54 10.87
N ILE A 301 20.17 -32.71 10.37
CA ILE A 301 19.61 -31.92 9.29
C ILE A 301 18.42 -31.14 9.85
N VAL A 302 18.42 -29.83 9.66
CA VAL A 302 17.25 -28.97 9.87
C VAL A 302 16.86 -28.38 8.52
N ALA A 303 15.64 -28.64 8.08
CA ALA A 303 15.08 -28.17 6.83
C ALA A 303 13.98 -27.14 7.10
N ILE A 304 14.15 -25.92 6.61
CA ILE A 304 13.18 -24.83 6.74
C ILE A 304 12.49 -24.61 5.41
N ALA A 305 11.16 -24.43 5.39
CA ALA A 305 10.41 -24.16 4.17
C ALA A 305 11.02 -23.01 3.35
N ASP A 306 11.20 -23.22 2.03
CA ASP A 306 11.83 -22.22 1.15
C ASP A 306 10.83 -21.16 0.68
N VAL A 307 10.32 -20.35 1.61
CA VAL A 307 9.39 -19.24 1.32
C VAL A 307 9.98 -18.26 0.29
N SER A 308 11.31 -18.09 0.30
CA SER A 308 12.04 -17.20 -0.61
C SER A 308 11.93 -17.59 -2.09
N TRP A 309 11.53 -18.84 -2.36
CA TRP A 309 11.22 -19.30 -3.71
C TRP A 309 9.93 -18.70 -4.26
N TYR A 310 8.93 -18.47 -3.40
CA TYR A 310 7.61 -17.96 -3.79
C TYR A 310 7.47 -16.45 -3.57
N VAL A 311 8.16 -15.91 -2.56
CA VAL A 311 8.11 -14.49 -2.22
C VAL A 311 9.43 -13.84 -2.64
N HIS A 312 9.44 -13.25 -3.83
CA HIS A 312 10.60 -12.54 -4.36
C HIS A 312 10.62 -11.06 -3.96
N PRO A 313 11.80 -10.45 -3.79
CA PRO A 313 11.91 -9.03 -3.50
C PRO A 313 11.09 -8.15 -4.45
N ASP A 314 10.47 -7.10 -3.90
CA ASP A 314 9.66 -6.10 -4.61
C ASP A 314 8.34 -6.62 -5.23
N SER A 315 8.03 -7.90 -5.08
CA SER A 315 6.77 -8.51 -5.53
C SER A 315 5.55 -8.01 -4.73
N ALA A 316 4.35 -8.28 -5.22
CA ALA A 316 3.12 -7.95 -4.50
C ALA A 316 3.02 -8.73 -3.18
N LEU A 317 3.43 -10.00 -3.19
CA LEU A 317 3.56 -10.83 -1.98
C LEU A 317 4.55 -10.24 -0.98
N ASP A 318 5.73 -9.81 -1.43
CA ASP A 318 6.77 -9.23 -0.56
C ASP A 318 6.29 -7.94 0.12
N LYS A 319 5.69 -7.02 -0.64
CA LYS A 319 5.12 -5.78 -0.10
C LYS A 319 3.98 -6.05 0.90
N ALA A 320 3.13 -7.03 0.61
CA ALA A 320 2.05 -7.43 1.51
C ALA A 320 2.60 -8.06 2.80
N ALA A 321 3.58 -8.95 2.69
CA ALA A 321 4.26 -9.57 3.82
C ALA A 321 4.99 -8.53 4.68
N TYR A 322 5.70 -7.58 4.05
CA TYR A 322 6.38 -6.48 4.74
C TYR A 322 5.41 -5.61 5.53
N THR A 323 4.25 -5.29 4.96
CA THR A 323 3.20 -4.50 5.63
C THR A 323 2.59 -5.26 6.82
N ARG A 324 2.45 -6.58 6.69
CA ARG A 324 1.91 -7.47 7.74
C ARG A 324 2.92 -7.74 8.86
N GLY A 325 4.20 -7.89 8.51
CA GLY A 325 5.32 -8.15 9.42
C GLY A 325 5.34 -9.58 9.98
N ASN A 326 4.22 -10.07 10.51
CA ASN A 326 4.07 -11.42 11.05
C ASN A 326 2.63 -11.95 10.93
N SER A 327 2.45 -13.25 11.18
CA SER A 327 1.12 -13.83 11.42
C SER A 327 0.69 -13.54 12.86
N VAL A 328 -0.55 -13.09 13.05
CA VAL A 328 -1.12 -12.80 14.38
C VAL A 328 -2.12 -13.88 14.75
N TYR A 329 -1.83 -14.63 15.82
CA TYR A 329 -2.63 -15.75 16.29
C TYR A 329 -3.61 -15.29 17.39
N PHE A 330 -4.89 -15.57 17.19
CA PHE A 330 -5.97 -15.37 18.14
C PHE A 330 -6.53 -16.74 18.59
N PRO A 331 -7.23 -16.83 19.73
CA PRO A 331 -7.81 -18.10 20.18
C PRO A 331 -8.74 -18.78 19.17
N ASP A 332 -9.41 -18.01 18.31
CA ASP A 332 -10.39 -18.50 17.34
C ASP A 332 -9.95 -18.40 15.87
N ARG A 333 -8.83 -17.73 15.57
CA ARG A 333 -8.41 -17.43 14.18
C ARG A 333 -6.96 -17.02 14.07
N VAL A 334 -6.46 -16.95 12.84
CA VAL A 334 -5.14 -16.36 12.52
C VAL A 334 -5.33 -15.25 11.49
N VAL A 335 -4.59 -14.16 11.64
CA VAL A 335 -4.38 -13.17 10.58
C VAL A 335 -3.04 -13.49 9.94
N PRO A 336 -3.01 -14.19 8.80
CA PRO A 336 -1.77 -14.76 8.28
C PRO A 336 -0.91 -13.70 7.59
N MET A 337 0.41 -13.86 7.63
CA MET A 337 1.34 -13.00 6.90
C MET A 337 1.25 -13.19 5.38
N LEU A 338 1.06 -14.43 4.93
CA LEU A 338 0.96 -14.82 3.52
C LEU A 338 -0.44 -15.33 3.19
N PRO A 339 -0.88 -15.28 1.92
CA PRO A 339 -2.13 -15.91 1.51
C PRO A 339 -2.12 -17.42 1.81
N GLU A 340 -3.31 -17.95 2.12
CA GLU A 340 -3.47 -19.35 2.57
C GLU A 340 -2.93 -20.38 1.57
N ALA A 341 -3.09 -20.12 0.26
CA ALA A 341 -2.57 -20.97 -0.81
C ALA A 341 -1.05 -21.18 -0.73
N LEU A 342 -0.31 -20.21 -0.18
CA LEU A 342 1.11 -20.34 0.10
C LEU A 342 1.35 -20.87 1.51
N SER A 343 0.80 -20.24 2.55
CA SER A 343 1.14 -20.57 3.94
C SER A 343 0.81 -22.02 4.32
N ASN A 344 -0.34 -22.53 3.89
CA ASN A 344 -0.78 -23.90 4.20
C ASN A 344 -0.48 -24.87 3.05
N GLY A 345 0.02 -24.36 1.93
CA GLY A 345 0.28 -25.14 0.71
C GLY A 345 1.77 -25.22 0.43
N TRP A 346 2.23 -24.39 -0.50
CA TRP A 346 3.58 -24.46 -1.05
C TRP A 346 4.71 -24.10 -0.09
N CYS A 347 4.42 -23.30 0.94
CA CYS A 347 5.37 -22.89 1.98
C CYS A 347 5.25 -23.71 3.26
N SER A 348 4.42 -24.77 3.28
CA SER A 348 4.32 -25.71 4.40
C SER A 348 4.98 -27.03 4.02
N LEU A 349 5.78 -27.60 4.92
CA LEU A 349 6.42 -28.91 4.78
C LEU A 349 5.42 -30.06 5.01
N VAL A 350 4.35 -30.07 4.21
CA VAL A 350 3.23 -31.01 4.33
C VAL A 350 3.73 -32.47 4.28
N PRO A 351 3.31 -33.33 5.22
CA PRO A 351 3.72 -34.73 5.26
C PRO A 351 3.46 -35.46 3.95
N HIS A 352 4.43 -36.29 3.54
CA HIS A 352 4.39 -37.15 2.35
C HIS A 352 4.33 -36.41 1.01
N GLU A 353 4.50 -35.10 1.00
CA GLU A 353 4.57 -34.30 -0.21
C GLU A 353 5.98 -33.74 -0.46
N GLU A 354 6.32 -33.56 -1.73
CA GLU A 354 7.59 -32.94 -2.11
C GLU A 354 7.53 -31.44 -1.83
N ARG A 355 8.47 -30.95 -1.01
CA ARG A 355 8.53 -29.54 -0.62
C ARG A 355 9.96 -28.98 -0.70
N PRO A 356 10.12 -27.78 -1.31
CA PRO A 356 11.41 -27.11 -1.35
C PRO A 356 11.75 -26.55 0.04
N CYS A 357 12.99 -26.74 0.45
CA CYS A 357 13.49 -26.21 1.71
C CYS A 357 14.88 -25.58 1.55
N LEU A 358 15.25 -24.77 2.53
CA LEU A 358 16.62 -24.44 2.85
C LEU A 358 17.03 -25.36 4.01
N ALA A 359 17.96 -26.28 3.74
CA ALA A 359 18.47 -27.21 4.73
C ALA A 359 19.83 -26.76 5.27
N VAL A 360 20.07 -27.02 6.55
CA VAL A 360 21.39 -26.96 7.17
C VAL A 360 21.76 -28.33 7.69
N HIS A 361 22.89 -28.84 7.20
CA HIS A 361 23.56 -29.99 7.79
C HIS A 361 24.50 -29.50 8.88
N MET A 362 24.46 -30.13 10.05
CA MET A 362 25.29 -29.81 11.21
C MET A 362 25.95 -31.10 11.73
N TRP A 363 27.25 -31.04 12.00
CA TRP A 363 27.97 -32.10 12.68
C TRP A 363 28.36 -31.62 14.07
N LEU A 364 27.86 -32.30 15.09
CA LEU A 364 28.11 -32.00 16.50
C LEU A 364 29.07 -33.03 17.09
N SER A 365 29.87 -32.62 18.08
CA SER A 365 30.64 -33.55 18.92
C SER A 365 29.73 -34.30 19.90
N GLU A 366 30.29 -35.29 20.60
CA GLU A 366 29.61 -35.99 21.71
C GLU A 366 29.11 -35.01 22.79
N GLY A 367 29.85 -33.92 23.02
CA GLY A 367 29.48 -32.86 23.97
C GLY A 367 28.47 -31.84 23.42
N GLY A 368 28.02 -31.98 22.18
CA GLY A 368 27.09 -31.06 21.53
C GLY A 368 27.75 -29.81 20.92
N GLU A 369 29.07 -29.77 20.79
CA GLU A 369 29.77 -28.65 20.16
C GLU A 369 29.66 -28.73 18.63
N LEU A 370 29.33 -27.62 17.97
CA LEU A 370 29.25 -27.56 16.51
C LEU A 370 30.65 -27.63 15.87
N LEU A 371 30.92 -28.71 15.16
CA LEU A 371 32.19 -28.95 14.48
C LEU A 371 32.18 -28.43 13.03
N ARG A 372 31.05 -28.63 12.33
CA ARG A 372 30.90 -28.25 10.92
C ARG A 372 29.43 -27.98 10.61
N HIS A 373 29.17 -27.05 9.69
CA HIS A 373 27.86 -26.89 9.08
C HIS A 373 27.94 -26.68 7.56
N ARG A 374 26.83 -26.92 6.86
CA ARG A 374 26.68 -26.64 5.43
C ARG A 374 25.22 -26.31 5.12
N PHE A 375 25.00 -25.21 4.42
CA PHE A 375 23.70 -24.84 3.89
C PHE A 375 23.52 -25.36 2.46
N CYS A 376 22.32 -25.84 2.13
CA CYS A 376 21.92 -26.14 0.77
C CYS A 376 20.42 -25.83 0.58
N ARG A 377 20.03 -25.51 -0.65
CA ARG A 377 18.63 -25.66 -1.03
C ARG A 377 18.39 -27.13 -1.32
N ALA A 378 17.30 -27.69 -0.83
CA ALA A 378 16.96 -29.10 -0.98
C ALA A 378 15.48 -29.28 -1.33
N MET A 379 15.16 -30.51 -1.75
CA MET A 379 13.79 -31.02 -1.84
C MET A 379 13.65 -32.15 -0.83
N ILE A 380 12.63 -32.08 0.01
CA ILE A 380 12.34 -33.09 1.05
C ILE A 380 10.96 -33.71 0.82
N ARG A 381 10.70 -34.80 1.54
CA ARG A 381 9.37 -35.41 1.69
C ARG A 381 9.28 -35.90 3.13
N SER A 382 8.63 -35.10 3.98
CA SER A 382 8.55 -35.35 5.43
C SER A 382 7.58 -36.48 5.80
#